data_AF-A0A1V5UHE1-F1
#
_entry.id   AF-A0A1V5UHE1-F1
#
_cell.length_a   1.000
_cell.length_b   1.000
_cell.length_c   1.000
_cell.angle_alpha   90.00
_cell.angle_beta   90.00
_cell.angle_gamma   90.00
#
_symmetry.space_group_name_H-M   'P 1'
#
loop_
_entity.id
_entity.type
_entity.pdbx_description
1 polymer ?
#
loop_
_entity_poly.entity_id
_entity_poly.type
_entity_poly.pdbx_seq_one_letter_code
_entity_poly.pdbx_strand_id
1 'polypeptide(L)'
;MKKIVFLAGNQAAVDLFWNEEMSGKVKEAGFEVTVQCHEKMTPEDVKPDPEAVALITTWGSPKCGRTILEKMPRLRIIGHAAGSVKLVIDPIVYDHPLRVVSANLIMSKAVAEWSLMMTLLVSRNFFAASSYPGKHRMDWKNSFRMADIKNQTIGCWSMETLSTTFLHFPPYRPGILRRNRCL
;
A
#
# COMPACT_ATOMS: atom_id res chain seq x y z
N MET A 1 -13.49 -16.61 -22.60
CA MET A 1 -13.23 -15.31 -21.94
C MET A 1 -12.35 -15.58 -20.73
N LYS A 2 -11.32 -14.76 -20.46
CA LYS A 2 -10.45 -14.98 -19.30
C LYS A 2 -11.10 -14.37 -18.07
N LYS A 3 -11.14 -15.10 -16.95
CA LYS A 3 -11.83 -14.63 -15.73
C LYS A 3 -10.87 -14.17 -14.65
N ILE A 4 -11.30 -13.13 -13.94
CA ILE A 4 -10.61 -12.52 -12.81
C ILE A 4 -11.57 -12.51 -11.62
N VAL A 5 -11.09 -12.93 -10.46
CA VAL A 5 -11.81 -12.73 -9.20
C VAL A 5 -11.17 -11.56 -8.46
N PHE A 6 -11.96 -10.59 -8.03
CA PHE A 6 -11.53 -9.46 -7.21
C PHE A 6 -12.14 -9.57 -5.82
N LEU A 7 -11.29 -9.63 -4.79
CA LEU A 7 -11.68 -9.74 -3.39
C LEU A 7 -11.41 -8.43 -2.68
N ALA A 8 -12.41 -7.86 -2.02
CA ALA A 8 -12.25 -6.64 -1.21
C ALA A 8 -12.94 -6.77 0.15
N GLY A 9 -12.37 -6.13 1.17
CA GLY A 9 -12.95 -6.12 2.51
C GLY A 9 -14.04 -5.06 2.73
N ASN A 10 -14.23 -4.11 1.81
CA ASN A 10 -15.24 -3.05 1.91
C ASN A 10 -15.54 -2.43 0.54
N GLN A 11 -16.69 -1.77 0.45
CA GLN A 11 -17.18 -1.18 -0.81
C GLN A 11 -16.31 -0.01 -1.28
N ALA A 12 -15.75 0.80 -0.37
CA ALA A 12 -14.90 1.92 -0.75
C ALA A 12 -13.65 1.47 -1.52
N ALA A 13 -13.09 0.30 -1.19
CA ALA A 13 -11.99 -0.29 -1.94
C ALA A 13 -12.44 -0.77 -3.34
N VAL A 14 -13.65 -1.33 -3.47
CA VAL A 14 -14.22 -1.67 -4.78
C VAL A 14 -14.35 -0.42 -5.65
N ASP A 15 -14.95 0.64 -5.12
CA ASP A 15 -15.21 1.88 -5.85
C ASP A 15 -13.91 2.57 -6.28
N LEU A 16 -12.85 2.46 -5.46
CA LEU A 16 -11.51 2.98 -5.79
C LEU A 16 -10.88 2.28 -7.00
N PHE A 17 -11.03 0.96 -7.10
CA PHE A 17 -10.35 0.15 -8.14
C PHE A 17 -11.23 -0.17 -9.36
N TRP A 18 -12.55 -0.16 -9.20
CA TRP A 18 -13.51 -0.50 -10.26
C TRP A 18 -14.40 0.68 -10.64
N ASN A 19 -13.77 1.71 -11.19
CA ASN A 19 -14.46 2.80 -11.86
C ASN A 19 -14.78 2.48 -13.34
N GLU A 20 -15.46 3.40 -14.03
CA GLU A 20 -15.83 3.24 -15.44
C GLU A 20 -14.61 3.03 -16.35
N GLU A 21 -13.50 3.72 -16.09
CA GLU A 21 -12.27 3.60 -16.87
C GLU A 21 -11.69 2.18 -16.78
N MET A 22 -11.59 1.63 -15.57
CA MET A 22 -11.07 0.27 -15.35
C MET A 22 -12.02 -0.78 -15.93
N SER A 23 -13.33 -0.56 -15.81
CA SER A 23 -14.34 -1.43 -16.42
C SER A 23 -14.23 -1.45 -17.94
N GLY A 24 -13.91 -0.30 -18.57
CA GLY A 24 -13.63 -0.21 -20.00
C GLY A 24 -12.39 -1.01 -20.40
N LYS A 25 -11.27 -0.80 -19.69
CA LYS A 25 -10.00 -1.51 -19.94
C LYS A 25 -10.12 -3.04 -19.81
N VAL A 26 -10.87 -3.51 -18.82
CA VAL A 26 -11.13 -4.94 -18.61
C VAL A 26 -11.89 -5.55 -19.77
N LYS A 27 -12.95 -4.87 -20.25
CA LYS A 27 -13.75 -5.32 -21.39
C LYS A 27 -12.93 -5.33 -22.68
N GLU A 28 -12.16 -4.27 -22.94
CA GLU A 28 -11.28 -4.18 -24.10
C GLU A 28 -10.23 -5.31 -24.12
N ALA A 29 -9.69 -5.64 -22.95
CA ALA A 29 -8.72 -6.74 -22.79
C ALA A 29 -9.36 -8.15 -22.81
N GLY A 30 -10.69 -8.27 -22.93
CA GLY A 30 -11.40 -9.54 -23.01
C GLY A 30 -11.46 -10.32 -21.69
N PHE A 31 -11.43 -9.61 -20.56
CA PHE A 31 -11.56 -10.20 -19.23
C PHE A 31 -12.97 -10.01 -18.66
N GLU A 32 -13.41 -11.00 -17.89
CA GLU A 32 -14.58 -10.91 -17.02
C GLU A 32 -14.10 -10.76 -15.57
N VAL A 33 -14.67 -9.82 -14.82
CA VAL A 33 -14.32 -9.62 -13.40
C VAL A 33 -15.52 -9.95 -12.54
N THR A 34 -15.33 -10.87 -11.59
CA THR A 34 -16.27 -11.13 -10.51
C THR A 34 -15.78 -10.45 -9.24
N VAL A 35 -16.53 -9.47 -8.76
CA VAL A 35 -16.23 -8.76 -7.50
C VAL A 35 -16.93 -9.45 -6.34
N GLN A 36 -16.17 -9.74 -5.28
CA GLN A 36 -16.69 -10.21 -4.00
C GLN A 36 -16.24 -9.25 -2.91
N CYS A 37 -17.21 -8.67 -2.21
CA CYS A 37 -16.97 -7.62 -1.26
C CYS A 37 -17.85 -7.78 -0.03
N HIS A 38 -17.22 -8.03 1.12
CA HIS A 38 -17.83 -7.89 2.43
C HIS A 38 -16.76 -7.79 3.52
N GLU A 39 -17.16 -7.25 4.67
CA GLU A 39 -16.26 -7.16 5.82
C GLU A 39 -15.90 -8.54 6.36
N LYS A 40 -14.67 -8.64 6.88
CA LYS A 40 -14.13 -9.82 7.58
C LYS A 40 -14.24 -11.13 6.78
N MET A 41 -14.09 -11.05 5.46
CA MET A 41 -14.11 -12.21 4.58
C MET A 41 -13.02 -13.22 4.95
N THR A 42 -13.42 -14.47 5.12
CA THR A 42 -12.52 -15.61 5.35
C THR A 42 -12.28 -16.37 4.03
N PRO A 43 -11.22 -17.20 3.94
CA PRO A 43 -10.99 -18.02 2.74
C PRO A 43 -12.15 -18.95 2.38
N GLU A 44 -12.95 -19.34 3.36
CA GLU A 44 -14.11 -20.22 3.21
C GLU A 44 -15.31 -19.49 2.58
N ASP A 45 -15.45 -18.18 2.85
CA ASP A 45 -16.53 -17.34 2.30
C ASP A 45 -16.35 -17.02 0.81
N VAL A 46 -15.13 -17.15 0.31
CA VAL A 46 -14.80 -16.89 -1.09
C VAL A 46 -15.56 -17.86 -1.98
N LYS A 47 -16.39 -17.33 -2.87
CA LYS A 47 -17.03 -18.08 -3.95
C LYS A 47 -16.00 -18.29 -5.07
N PRO A 48 -15.35 -19.46 -5.19
CA PRO A 48 -14.29 -19.65 -6.19
C PRO A 48 -14.88 -19.66 -7.60
N ASP A 49 -14.07 -19.28 -8.59
CA ASP A 49 -14.33 -19.56 -10.00
C ASP A 49 -13.19 -20.44 -10.55
N PRO A 50 -13.43 -21.74 -10.82
CA PRO A 50 -12.40 -22.67 -11.30
C PRO A 50 -11.75 -22.24 -12.63
N GLU A 51 -12.43 -21.40 -13.41
CA GLU A 51 -11.94 -20.88 -14.69
C GLU A 51 -11.15 -19.57 -14.53
N ALA A 52 -11.07 -19.02 -13.31
CA ALA A 52 -10.29 -17.82 -13.03
C ALA A 52 -8.79 -18.06 -13.27
N VAL A 53 -8.20 -17.16 -14.06
CA VAL A 53 -6.75 -17.17 -14.35
C VAL A 53 -5.98 -16.16 -13.51
N ALA A 54 -6.70 -15.21 -12.90
CA ALA A 54 -6.13 -14.19 -12.03
C ALA A 54 -7.00 -13.96 -10.78
N LEU A 55 -6.34 -13.72 -9.66
CA LEU A 55 -6.95 -13.28 -8.42
C LEU A 55 -6.40 -11.90 -8.07
N ILE A 56 -7.27 -10.95 -7.78
CA ILE A 56 -6.90 -9.63 -7.29
C ILE A 56 -7.40 -9.48 -5.86
N THR A 57 -6.52 -9.05 -4.97
CA THR A 57 -6.80 -8.79 -3.56
C THR A 57 -6.49 -7.34 -3.22
N THR A 58 -7.07 -6.82 -2.15
CA THR A 58 -6.79 -5.50 -1.59
C THR A 58 -6.93 -5.53 -0.06
N TRP A 59 -7.06 -4.37 0.59
CA TRP A 59 -7.27 -4.31 2.03
C TRP A 59 -8.52 -5.07 2.47
N GLY A 60 -8.38 -5.84 3.55
CA GLY A 60 -9.45 -6.66 4.12
C GLY A 60 -9.82 -7.90 3.30
N SER A 61 -9.09 -8.21 2.22
CA SER A 61 -9.21 -9.52 1.57
C SER A 61 -8.80 -10.66 2.50
N PRO A 62 -9.39 -11.86 2.34
CA PRO A 62 -8.98 -13.06 3.05
C PRO A 62 -7.55 -13.44 2.67
N LYS A 63 -6.89 -14.17 3.56
CA LYS A 63 -5.58 -14.76 3.29
C LYS A 63 -5.72 -15.84 2.20
N CYS A 64 -5.06 -15.63 1.07
CA CYS A 64 -4.96 -16.60 0.00
C CYS A 64 -3.95 -17.68 0.36
N GLY A 65 -4.43 -18.92 0.41
CA GLY A 65 -3.62 -20.11 0.65
C GLY A 65 -4.26 -21.33 0.01
N ARG A 66 -3.99 -22.51 0.58
CA ARG A 66 -4.44 -23.80 0.05
C ARG A 66 -5.92 -23.86 -0.33
N THR A 67 -6.82 -23.40 0.56
CA THR A 67 -8.28 -23.40 0.34
C THR A 67 -8.70 -22.71 -0.95
N ILE A 68 -8.03 -21.61 -1.30
CA ILE A 68 -8.34 -20.83 -2.50
C ILE A 68 -7.69 -21.46 -3.74
N LEU A 69 -6.45 -21.93 -3.62
CA LEU A 69 -5.71 -22.53 -4.72
C LEU A 69 -6.32 -23.85 -5.22
N GLU A 70 -6.79 -24.69 -4.30
CA GLU A 70 -7.45 -25.97 -4.64
C GLU A 70 -8.74 -25.76 -5.43
N LYS A 71 -9.45 -24.65 -5.15
CA LYS A 71 -10.73 -24.32 -5.81
C LYS A 71 -10.57 -23.52 -7.10
N MET A 72 -9.38 -22.93 -7.36
CA MET A 72 -9.08 -22.17 -8.56
C MET A 72 -7.79 -22.66 -9.24
N PRO A 73 -7.80 -23.89 -9.79
CA PRO A 73 -6.60 -24.57 -10.28
C PRO A 73 -5.95 -23.91 -11.52
N ARG A 74 -6.67 -23.01 -12.20
CA ARG A 74 -6.18 -22.29 -13.38
C ARG A 74 -5.49 -20.97 -13.06
N LEU A 75 -5.37 -20.60 -11.78
CA LEU A 75 -4.66 -19.37 -11.39
C LEU A 75 -3.22 -19.36 -11.89
N ARG A 76 -2.86 -18.26 -12.54
CA ARG A 76 -1.50 -17.97 -13.03
C ARG A 76 -0.90 -16.74 -12.37
N ILE A 77 -1.73 -15.89 -11.77
CA ILE A 77 -1.29 -14.66 -11.13
C ILE A 77 -2.20 -14.28 -9.96
N ILE A 78 -1.58 -13.77 -8.90
CA ILE A 78 -2.25 -13.09 -7.79
C ILE A 78 -1.70 -11.68 -7.71
N GLY A 79 -2.56 -10.69 -7.91
CA GLY A 79 -2.23 -9.27 -7.76
C GLY A 79 -2.78 -8.72 -6.46
N HIS A 80 -1.93 -8.08 -5.65
CA HIS A 80 -2.38 -7.32 -4.50
C HIS A 80 -2.39 -5.83 -4.83
N ALA A 81 -3.58 -5.24 -4.92
CA ALA A 81 -3.81 -3.82 -5.13
C ALA A 81 -3.55 -2.99 -3.86
N ALA A 82 -2.44 -3.27 -3.19
CA ALA A 82 -1.91 -2.55 -2.04
C ALA A 82 -0.40 -2.87 -1.88
N GLY A 83 0.21 -2.41 -0.78
CA GLY A 83 1.66 -2.50 -0.56
C GLY A 83 2.16 -3.91 -0.27
N SER A 84 2.06 -4.33 0.99
CA SER A 84 2.60 -5.61 1.48
C SER A 84 1.63 -6.76 1.26
N VAL A 85 2.14 -7.88 0.76
CA VAL A 85 1.37 -9.13 0.59
C VAL A 85 1.38 -10.04 1.83
N LYS A 86 2.19 -9.72 2.85
CA LYS A 86 2.47 -10.60 3.99
C LYS A 86 1.22 -11.07 4.75
N LEU A 87 0.20 -10.22 4.83
CA LEU A 87 -1.04 -10.51 5.56
C LEU A 87 -2.06 -11.27 4.70
N VAL A 88 -1.93 -11.21 3.38
CA VAL A 88 -2.93 -11.71 2.43
C VAL A 88 -2.47 -12.91 1.61
N ILE A 89 -1.18 -13.23 1.60
CA ILE A 89 -0.63 -14.39 0.87
C ILE A 89 0.02 -15.34 1.88
N ASP A 90 -0.44 -16.58 1.89
CA ASP A 90 0.21 -17.67 2.61
C ASP A 90 1.50 -18.09 1.89
N PRO A 91 2.62 -18.36 2.60
CA PRO A 91 3.86 -18.80 1.97
C PRO A 91 3.72 -20.00 1.04
N ILE A 92 2.77 -20.91 1.28
CA ILE A 92 2.53 -22.07 0.41
C ILE A 92 2.24 -21.66 -1.04
N VAL A 93 1.68 -20.46 -1.26
CA VAL A 93 1.36 -19.92 -2.59
C VAL A 93 2.61 -19.83 -3.48
N TYR A 94 3.78 -19.59 -2.89
CA TYR A 94 5.04 -19.47 -3.64
C TYR A 94 5.56 -20.82 -4.16
N ASP A 95 5.05 -21.95 -3.64
CA ASP A 95 5.38 -23.30 -4.13
C ASP A 95 4.57 -23.69 -5.37
N HIS A 96 3.61 -22.86 -5.79
CA HIS A 96 2.75 -23.11 -6.96
C HIS A 96 3.26 -22.37 -8.21
N PRO A 97 2.95 -22.88 -9.43
CA PRO A 97 3.38 -22.26 -10.70
C PRO A 97 2.54 -21.03 -11.06
N LEU A 98 2.54 -20.01 -10.19
CA LEU A 98 1.86 -18.74 -10.37
C LEU A 98 2.76 -17.58 -9.91
N ARG A 99 2.42 -16.37 -10.33
CA ARG A 99 3.14 -15.16 -9.93
C ARG A 99 2.37 -14.38 -8.89
N VAL A 100 3.06 -13.89 -7.87
CA VAL A 100 2.50 -12.93 -6.91
C VAL A 100 3.09 -11.55 -7.20
N VAL A 101 2.25 -10.55 -7.39
CA VAL A 101 2.65 -9.16 -7.62
C VAL A 101 1.89 -8.23 -6.70
N SER A 102 2.46 -7.06 -6.39
CA SER A 102 1.77 -6.03 -5.61
C SER A 102 1.96 -4.63 -6.16
N ALA A 103 1.10 -3.71 -5.72
CA ALA A 103 1.16 -2.29 -6.07
C ALA A 103 2.22 -1.52 -5.25
N ASN A 104 3.09 -2.21 -4.50
CA ASN A 104 4.07 -1.58 -3.60
C ASN A 104 4.95 -0.54 -4.31
N LEU A 105 5.40 -0.82 -5.53
CA LEU A 105 6.26 0.09 -6.29
C LEU A 105 5.56 1.45 -6.51
N ILE A 106 4.28 1.44 -6.91
CA ILE A 106 3.53 2.66 -7.19
C ILE A 106 3.20 3.38 -5.88
N MET A 107 2.71 2.66 -4.87
CA MET A 107 2.37 3.22 -3.57
C MET A 107 3.59 3.83 -2.85
N SER A 108 4.76 3.21 -2.98
CA SER A 108 5.97 3.66 -2.30
C SER A 108 6.36 5.11 -2.61
N LYS A 109 6.00 5.61 -3.80
CA LYS A 109 6.23 7.02 -4.18
C LYS A 109 5.36 7.98 -3.37
N ALA A 110 4.05 7.76 -3.37
CA ALA A 110 3.11 8.58 -2.61
C ALA A 110 3.40 8.52 -1.10
N VAL A 111 3.76 7.34 -0.58
CA VAL A 111 4.15 7.19 0.84
C VAL A 111 5.47 7.91 1.14
N ALA A 112 6.44 7.89 0.21
CA ALA A 112 7.68 8.64 0.37
C ALA A 112 7.44 10.16 0.39
N GLU A 113 6.57 10.67 -0.48
CA GLU A 113 6.15 12.09 -0.48
C GLU A 113 5.49 12.47 0.85
N TRP A 114 4.54 11.66 1.31
CA TRP A 114 3.89 11.85 2.61
C TRP A 114 4.90 11.85 3.77
N SER A 115 5.83 10.90 3.77
CA SER A 115 6.86 10.79 4.82
C SER A 115 7.76 12.03 4.85
N LEU A 116 8.11 12.57 3.69
CA LEU A 116 8.91 13.79 3.58
C LEU A 116 8.13 14.99 4.11
N MET A 117 6.88 15.15 3.67
CA MET A 117 5.99 16.19 4.15
C MET A 117 5.88 16.14 5.67
N MET A 118 5.59 14.98 6.26
CA MET A 118 5.45 14.83 7.71
C MET A 118 6.75 15.12 8.44
N THR A 119 7.90 14.71 7.90
CA THR A 119 9.21 15.02 8.47
C THR A 119 9.44 16.53 8.51
N LEU A 120 9.13 17.24 7.42
CA LEU A 120 9.27 18.70 7.34
C LEU A 120 8.32 19.43 8.31
N LEU A 121 7.05 19.00 8.39
CA LEU A 121 6.05 19.58 9.29
C LEU A 121 6.46 19.44 10.76
N VAL A 122 6.88 18.23 11.17
CA VAL A 122 7.30 17.96 12.54
C VAL A 122 8.59 18.69 12.90
N SER A 123 9.55 18.77 11.97
CA SER A 123 10.81 19.51 12.18
C SER A 123 10.59 20.99 12.43
N ARG A 124 9.43 21.53 12.01
CA ARG A 124 9.04 22.93 12.20
C ARG A 124 7.95 23.14 13.24
N ASN A 125 7.71 22.13 14.09
CA ASN A 125 6.69 22.17 15.13
C ASN A 125 5.32 22.67 14.59
N PHE A 126 5.01 22.31 13.34
CA PHE A 126 3.88 22.89 12.61
C PHE A 126 2.55 22.66 13.34
N PHE A 127 2.36 21.47 13.90
CA PHE A 127 1.11 21.12 14.57
C PHE A 127 0.84 22.04 15.78
N ALA A 128 1.84 22.30 16.61
CA ALA A 128 1.69 23.24 17.73
C ALA A 128 1.39 24.67 17.26
N ALA A 129 2.04 25.13 16.18
CA ALA A 129 1.76 26.42 15.58
C ALA A 129 0.34 26.49 14.97
N SER A 130 -0.12 25.42 14.32
CA SER A 130 -1.43 25.33 13.68
C SER A 130 -2.59 25.25 14.67
N SER A 131 -2.35 24.71 15.87
CA SER A 131 -3.34 24.62 16.95
C SER A 131 -3.43 25.89 17.80
N TYR A 132 -2.71 26.95 17.45
CA TYR A 132 -2.73 28.21 18.19
C TYR A 132 -4.12 28.89 18.08
N PRO A 133 -4.86 29.06 19.20
CA PRO A 133 -6.25 29.48 19.18
C PRO A 133 -6.44 31.01 19.05
N GLY A 134 -5.37 31.79 18.86
CA GLY A 134 -5.44 33.26 18.76
C GLY A 134 -5.75 34.01 20.06
N LYS A 135 -5.87 33.31 21.20
CA LYS A 135 -6.37 33.88 22.47
C LYS A 135 -5.32 34.60 23.32
N HIS A 136 -4.03 34.41 23.04
CA HIS A 136 -2.92 35.07 23.75
C HIS A 136 -1.86 35.47 22.74
N ARG A 137 -1.20 36.62 22.94
CA ARG A 137 -0.16 37.12 22.02
C ARG A 137 0.88 36.05 21.68
N MET A 138 1.13 35.85 20.39
CA MET A 138 2.10 34.89 19.85
C MET A 138 3.47 35.08 20.52
N ASP A 139 3.94 34.06 21.24
CA ASP A 139 5.27 34.08 21.85
C ASP A 139 6.32 33.65 20.82
N TRP A 140 6.84 34.64 20.11
CA TRP A 140 7.96 34.49 19.18
C TRP A 140 9.27 34.11 19.88
N LYS A 141 9.41 34.17 21.20
CA LYS A 141 10.70 33.91 21.87
C LYS A 141 10.94 32.43 22.17
N ASN A 142 9.90 31.65 22.44
CA ASN A 142 10.01 30.21 22.78
C ASN A 142 9.78 29.24 21.61
N SER A 143 9.32 29.73 20.46
CA SER A 143 8.91 28.91 19.32
C SER A 143 10.06 28.53 18.36
N PHE A 144 11.28 29.06 18.54
CA PHE A 144 12.40 28.90 17.59
C PHE A 144 13.37 27.73 17.87
N ARG A 145 13.08 26.81 18.79
CA ARG A 145 13.86 25.55 18.88
C ARG A 145 13.43 24.55 17.80
N MET A 146 13.40 24.98 16.56
CA MET A 146 13.21 24.14 15.38
C MET A 146 14.59 23.88 14.77
N ALA A 147 15.05 22.64 14.81
CA ALA A 147 16.28 22.28 14.13
C ALA A 147 16.06 22.36 12.61
N ASP A 148 16.95 23.05 11.89
CA ASP A 148 16.98 22.97 10.44
C ASP A 148 17.21 21.51 10.03
N ILE A 149 16.39 21.00 9.11
CA ILE A 149 16.51 19.64 8.58
C ILE A 149 17.91 19.37 7.99
N LYS A 150 18.61 20.41 7.51
CA LYS A 150 20.01 20.31 7.06
C LYS A 150 20.97 19.85 8.16
N ASN A 151 20.64 20.10 9.42
CA ASN A 151 21.44 19.75 10.59
C ASN A 151 20.92 18.50 11.31
N GLN A 152 19.92 17.83 10.76
CA GLN A 152 19.33 16.62 11.34
C GLN A 152 19.88 15.37 10.66
N THR A 153 19.77 14.24 11.37
CA THR A 153 20.01 12.92 10.80
C THR A 153 18.67 12.21 10.63
N ILE A 154 18.36 11.78 9.40
CA ILE A 154 17.18 10.95 9.14
C ILE A 154 17.63 9.49 9.19
N GLY A 155 17.03 8.75 10.11
CA GLY A 155 17.19 7.30 10.20
C GLY A 155 16.13 6.61 9.36
N CYS A 156 16.54 5.83 8.36
CA CYS A 156 15.66 4.92 7.64
C CYS A 156 15.89 3.50 8.17
N TRP A 157 14.86 2.89 8.77
CA TRP A 157 14.86 1.50 9.18
C TRP A 157 14.21 0.70 8.03
N SER A 158 15.02 -0.05 7.29
CA SER A 158 14.75 -0.64 5.96
C SER A 158 15.19 0.23 4.76
N MET A 159 15.72 -0.42 3.73
CA MET A 159 16.14 0.13 2.43
C MET A 159 15.35 -0.50 1.28
N GLU A 160 14.03 -0.55 1.42
CA GLU A 160 13.13 -0.95 0.35
C GLU A 160 12.78 0.23 -0.58
N THR A 161 11.91 -0.02 -1.56
CA THR A 161 11.52 0.94 -2.60
C THR A 161 11.09 2.30 -2.04
N LEU A 162 10.41 2.33 -0.89
CA LEU A 162 9.98 3.54 -0.20
C LEU A 162 11.17 4.38 0.27
N SER A 163 12.06 3.79 1.08
CA SER A 163 13.24 4.49 1.62
C SER A 163 14.14 5.00 0.50
N THR A 164 14.29 4.23 -0.58
CA THR A 164 15.06 4.66 -1.75
C THR A 164 14.41 5.88 -2.41
N THR A 165 13.10 5.85 -2.63
CA THR A 165 12.37 6.98 -3.23
C THR A 165 12.45 8.23 -2.36
N PHE A 166 12.34 8.09 -1.04
CA PHE A 166 12.45 9.19 -0.08
C PHE A 166 13.81 9.92 -0.19
N LEU A 167 14.90 9.18 -0.37
CA LEU A 167 16.24 9.76 -0.48
C LEU A 167 16.48 10.55 -1.78
N HIS A 168 15.63 10.38 -2.78
CA HIS A 168 15.74 11.08 -4.06
C HIS A 168 15.03 12.44 -4.10
N PHE A 169 14.45 12.92 -2.99
CA PHE A 169 13.87 14.27 -2.93
C PHE A 169 14.95 15.32 -2.55
N PRO A 170 15.55 16.06 -3.51
CA PRO A 170 16.34 17.25 -3.20
C PRO A 170 15.47 18.36 -2.58
N PRO A 171 16.01 19.35 -1.83
CA PRO A 171 17.42 19.68 -1.58
C PRO A 171 17.95 19.22 -0.21
N TYR A 172 17.23 18.37 0.51
CA TYR A 172 17.58 18.01 1.87
C TYR A 172 18.60 16.88 1.86
N ARG A 173 19.85 17.18 2.18
CA ARG A 173 20.91 16.18 2.46
C ARG A 173 21.18 16.10 3.97
N PRO A 174 20.21 15.67 4.80
CA PRO A 174 20.50 15.39 6.20
C PRO A 174 21.54 14.28 6.31
N GLY A 175 22.19 14.13 7.46
CA GLY A 175 22.94 12.91 7.74
C GLY A 175 22.00 11.71 7.59
N ILE A 176 22.41 10.65 6.89
CA ILE A 176 21.56 9.47 6.71
C ILE A 176 22.19 8.31 7.47
N LEU A 177 21.51 7.88 8.54
CA LEU A 177 21.88 6.65 9.25
C LEU A 177 21.05 5.50 8.66
N ARG A 178 21.73 4.52 8.06
CA ARG A 178 21.10 3.37 7.39
C ARG A 178 21.20 2.15 8.27
N ARG A 179 20.10 1.42 8.45
CA ARG A 179 20.11 0.10 9.09
C ARG A 179 19.20 -0.87 8.35
N ASN A 180 19.80 -1.85 7.70
CA ASN A 180 19.10 -3.05 7.24
C ASN A 180 19.29 -4.12 8.31
N ARG A 181 18.28 -4.35 9.15
CA ARG A 181 18.17 -5.61 9.87
C ARG A 181 17.08 -6.42 9.17
N CYS A 182 17.49 -7.48 8.49
CA CYS A 182 16.60 -8.59 8.21
C CYS A 182 16.24 -9.20 9.57
N LEU A 183 14.96 -9.11 9.96
CA LEU A 183 14.37 -9.95 11.00
C LEU A 183 13.52 -11.02 10.30
#